data_AF-A0A6A4Z7V9-F1
#
_entry.id   AF-A0A6A4Z7V9-F1
#
_cell.length_a   1.000
_cell.length_b   1.000
_cell.length_c   1.000
_cell.angle_alpha   90.00
_cell.angle_beta   90.00
_cell.angle_gamma   90.00
#
_symmetry.space_group_name_H-M   'P 1'
#
loop_
_entity.id
_entity.type
_entity.pdbx_description
1 polymer ?
#
loop_
_entity_poly.entity_id
_entity_poly.type
_entity_poly.pdbx_seq_one_letter_code
_entity_poly.pdbx_strand_id
1 'polypeptide(L)'
;MLLFVPLVTLVVLVTEGMLDRRVVSFNAQTSDYGWADYGKSCVLTTSTNGWALHTFLSSAISYRCDANTAAVAPLNVFDTIGQVLSRQWARELANASGTLHVTTCAMGGTAREGWANLQFIAGYIIHTTYDYFPECLPPSPQDVAGMAMLETTTRDDDGVYALIVYADLDPYMTPYTHTNSDGTVQKLIANPQRTLISVDGIVENDPTGENYIIYSRPLGPRYLVTGYCKSEIEELSVIHKGWTVPGWSQGKYAKHPVVTGWACGHTVSNATELIALQVVFSLCTLCLFAGDIYITLQGKTPKYMHGSVTTWGWIHCVGLQGVLTNKPVLTYQVLAGLERRKVCLACLLVAFILITTMPGLLYLDVSRIYFSTQNGFRIWCLSCLMFGTFHAFGFIFFL
;
A
#
# COMPACT_ATOMS: atom_id res chain seq x y z
N MET A 1 -30.50 -15.92 -2.47
CA MET A 1 -29.44 -15.02 -2.98
C MET A 1 -28.44 -14.61 -1.91
N LEU A 2 -28.86 -14.14 -0.72
CA LEU A 2 -27.98 -13.76 0.40
C LEU A 2 -26.88 -14.77 0.79
N LEU A 3 -27.09 -16.07 0.55
CA LEU A 3 -26.15 -17.14 0.92
C LEU A 3 -24.97 -17.32 -0.06
N PHE A 4 -25.11 -16.90 -1.32
CA PHE A 4 -24.03 -16.99 -2.32
C PHE A 4 -23.16 -15.74 -2.35
N VAL A 5 -23.71 -14.61 -1.86
CA VAL A 5 -22.99 -13.34 -1.74
C VAL A 5 -21.67 -13.50 -0.98
N PRO A 6 -21.60 -14.10 0.23
CA PRO A 6 -20.33 -14.25 0.94
C PRO A 6 -19.31 -15.11 0.19
N LEU A 7 -19.75 -16.13 -0.56
CA LEU A 7 -18.85 -16.98 -1.35
C LEU A 7 -18.23 -16.22 -2.52
N VAL A 8 -19.04 -15.46 -3.26
CA VAL A 8 -18.54 -14.63 -4.37
C VAL A 8 -17.65 -13.52 -3.83
N THR A 9 -18.07 -12.84 -2.77
CA THR A 9 -17.28 -11.78 -2.13
C THR A 9 -15.95 -12.30 -1.60
N LEU A 10 -15.93 -13.50 -1.00
CA LEU A 10 -14.72 -14.15 -0.55
C LEU A 10 -13.74 -14.38 -1.71
N VAL A 11 -14.22 -14.94 -2.84
CA VAL A 11 -13.36 -15.16 -4.01
C VAL A 11 -12.73 -13.85 -4.47
N VAL A 12 -13.53 -12.79 -4.59
CA VAL A 12 -13.03 -11.46 -5.00
C VAL A 12 -11.99 -10.93 -4.01
N LEU A 13 -12.27 -10.95 -2.71
CA LEU A 13 -11.35 -10.43 -1.69
C LEU A 13 -10.03 -11.22 -1.65
N VAL A 14 -10.08 -12.55 -1.79
CA VAL A 14 -8.87 -13.37 -1.84
C VAL A 14 -8.07 -13.06 -3.12
N THR A 15 -8.73 -12.92 -4.27
CA THR A 15 -8.03 -12.55 -5.52
C THR A 15 -7.46 -11.15 -5.51
N GLU A 16 -8.03 -10.24 -4.71
CA GLU A 16 -7.51 -8.89 -4.49
C GLU A 16 -6.38 -8.85 -3.44
N GLY A 17 -5.88 -10.00 -2.96
CA GLY A 17 -4.71 -10.05 -2.08
C GLY A 17 -4.98 -9.68 -0.63
N MET A 18 -6.20 -9.88 -0.11
CA MET A 18 -6.55 -9.51 1.27
C MET A 18 -5.80 -10.25 2.40
N LEU A 19 -4.86 -11.14 2.05
CA LEU A 19 -3.99 -11.85 2.99
C LEU A 19 -2.50 -11.53 2.78
N ASP A 20 -2.16 -11.01 1.61
CA ASP A 20 -0.84 -10.50 1.26
C ASP A 20 -1.03 -9.55 0.07
N ARG A 21 -0.90 -8.25 0.34
CA ARG A 21 -0.96 -7.22 -0.68
C ARG A 21 0.07 -6.16 -0.34
N ARG A 22 0.83 -5.76 -1.34
CA ARG A 22 1.75 -4.63 -1.33
C ARG A 22 1.70 -3.92 -2.67
N VAL A 23 1.54 -2.60 -2.61
CA VAL A 23 1.41 -1.74 -3.79
C VAL A 23 2.26 -0.50 -3.56
N VAL A 24 3.05 -0.13 -4.57
CA VAL A 24 3.81 1.12 -4.58
C VAL A 24 2.84 2.30 -4.75
N SER A 25 2.88 3.24 -3.81
CA SER A 25 2.12 4.49 -3.89
C SER A 25 2.72 5.40 -4.95
N PHE A 26 1.91 6.25 -5.57
CA PHE A 26 2.41 7.24 -6.52
C PHE A 26 2.65 8.56 -5.80
N ASN A 27 3.85 9.13 -5.94
CA ASN A 27 4.26 10.30 -5.16
C ASN A 27 4.80 11.44 -6.04
N ALA A 28 4.07 11.80 -7.13
CA ALA A 28 4.49 12.87 -8.04
C ALA A 28 4.81 14.17 -7.30
N GLN A 29 5.82 14.91 -7.75
CA GLN A 29 6.19 16.23 -7.20
C GLN A 29 5.12 17.31 -7.51
N THR A 30 3.98 17.21 -6.83
CA THR A 30 2.83 18.12 -6.97
C THR A 30 2.20 18.37 -5.61
N SER A 31 1.50 19.50 -5.48
CA SER A 31 0.74 19.83 -4.27
C SER A 31 -0.36 18.83 -3.95
N ASP A 32 -0.92 18.16 -4.96
CA ASP A 32 -1.98 17.16 -4.78
C ASP A 32 -1.49 15.88 -4.08
N TYR A 33 -0.19 15.59 -4.21
CA TYR A 33 0.50 14.51 -3.49
C TYR A 33 1.26 15.04 -2.26
N GLY A 34 0.91 16.22 -1.76
CA GLY A 34 1.41 16.75 -0.50
C GLY A 34 2.81 17.36 -0.55
N TRP A 35 3.43 17.50 -1.73
CA TRP A 35 4.74 18.16 -1.85
C TRP A 35 4.62 19.67 -1.60
N ALA A 36 5.54 20.19 -0.80
CA ALA A 36 5.66 21.61 -0.49
C ALA A 36 7.12 22.01 -0.30
N ASP A 37 7.40 23.30 -0.54
CA ASP A 37 8.68 23.90 -0.19
C ASP A 37 8.85 23.94 1.34
N TYR A 38 10.03 23.58 1.83
CA TYR A 38 10.38 23.67 3.25
C TYR A 38 11.55 24.64 3.48
N GLY A 39 12.65 24.46 2.74
CA GLY A 39 13.85 25.31 2.85
C GLY A 39 14.79 25.19 1.65
N LYS A 40 15.45 26.29 1.26
CA LYS A 40 16.37 26.37 0.10
C LYS A 40 17.67 27.07 0.50
N SER A 41 18.48 26.38 1.28
CA SER A 41 19.68 27.01 1.85
C SER A 41 20.83 26.03 2.08
N CYS A 42 20.54 24.76 2.38
CA CYS A 42 21.55 23.81 2.78
C CYS A 42 22.61 23.60 1.71
N VAL A 43 23.88 23.63 2.12
CA VAL A 43 25.00 23.35 1.23
C VAL A 43 25.77 22.17 1.80
N LEU A 44 26.07 21.19 0.96
CA LEU A 44 26.86 20.02 1.30
C LEU A 44 28.25 20.19 0.71
N THR A 45 29.30 19.97 1.50
CA THR A 45 30.69 20.18 1.03
C THR A 45 31.63 19.05 1.40
N THR A 46 32.62 18.83 0.55
CA THR A 46 33.74 17.93 0.84
C THR A 46 34.67 18.49 1.91
N SER A 47 34.75 19.82 2.09
CA SER A 47 35.61 20.43 3.11
C SER A 47 35.19 20.09 4.55
N THR A 48 33.88 19.94 4.78
CA THR A 48 33.32 19.60 6.10
C THR A 48 32.90 18.14 6.21
N ASN A 49 32.98 17.37 5.11
CA ASN A 49 32.42 16.02 4.99
C ASN A 49 30.96 15.96 5.50
N GLY A 50 30.16 16.97 5.14
CA GLY A 50 28.80 17.14 5.65
C GLY A 50 28.24 18.51 5.29
N TRP A 51 27.34 19.01 6.13
CA TRP A 51 26.78 20.36 5.95
C TRP A 51 27.88 21.42 6.01
N ALA A 52 27.78 22.44 5.15
CA ALA A 52 28.67 23.58 5.19
C ALA A 52 28.44 24.38 6.47
N LEU A 53 29.52 24.74 7.14
CA LEU A 53 29.47 25.64 8.29
C LEU A 53 29.24 27.09 7.84
N HIS A 54 28.42 27.81 8.58
CA HIS A 54 28.36 29.25 8.56
C HIS A 54 29.56 29.78 9.36
N THR A 55 30.43 30.57 8.72
CA THR A 55 31.44 31.33 9.44
C THR A 55 30.85 32.67 9.80
N PHE A 56 30.46 32.95 11.05
CA PHE A 56 30.53 34.33 11.59
C PHE A 56 30.62 34.39 13.13
N LEU A 57 31.77 34.91 13.60
CA LEU A 57 31.92 35.89 14.69
C LEU A 57 31.27 35.71 16.07
N SER A 58 30.89 34.53 16.54
CA SER A 58 30.75 34.29 17.99
C SER A 58 30.39 32.83 18.27
N SER A 59 31.33 32.05 18.82
CA SER A 59 31.21 30.80 19.62
C SER A 59 30.07 29.78 19.39
N ALA A 60 29.24 29.90 18.36
CA ALA A 60 28.15 29.01 18.00
C ALA A 60 28.36 28.59 16.53
N ILE A 61 28.44 27.30 16.31
CA ILE A 61 28.49 26.72 14.96
C ILE A 61 27.05 26.79 14.42
N SER A 62 26.84 27.54 13.34
CA SER A 62 25.58 27.56 12.60
C SER A 62 25.83 26.94 11.23
N TYR A 63 24.86 26.26 10.63
CA TYR A 63 24.99 25.66 9.29
C TYR A 63 24.57 26.66 8.22
N ARG A 64 24.97 26.44 6.96
CA ARG A 64 24.36 27.12 5.80
C ARG A 64 22.91 26.67 5.56
N CYS A 65 22.30 25.90 6.46
CA CYS A 65 20.87 25.59 6.43
C CYS A 65 20.08 26.66 7.19
N ASP A 66 18.85 26.91 6.76
CA ASP A 66 17.91 27.75 7.47
C ASP A 66 17.54 27.11 8.82
N ALA A 67 17.09 27.95 9.76
CA ALA A 67 16.82 27.54 11.13
C ALA A 67 15.70 26.47 11.21
N ASN A 68 14.74 26.46 10.27
CA ASN A 68 13.68 25.47 10.28
C ASN A 68 14.21 24.11 9.84
N THR A 69 14.98 24.06 8.75
CA THR A 69 15.63 22.82 8.29
C THR A 69 16.58 22.25 9.34
N ALA A 70 17.38 23.09 9.99
CA ALA A 70 18.28 22.63 11.04
C ALA A 70 17.55 22.15 12.32
N ALA A 71 16.32 22.60 12.56
CA ALA A 71 15.52 22.23 13.73
C ALA A 71 14.72 20.92 13.57
N VAL A 72 14.78 20.29 12.39
CA VAL A 72 14.09 19.02 12.08
C VAL A 72 14.53 17.87 12.97
N ALA A 73 15.80 17.88 13.39
CA ALA A 73 16.38 16.87 14.26
C ALA A 73 17.31 17.55 15.28
N PRO A 74 17.63 16.88 16.40
CA PRO A 74 18.69 17.33 17.29
C PRO A 74 20.00 17.57 16.53
N LEU A 75 20.80 18.55 16.96
CA LEU A 75 21.99 19.02 16.24
C LEU A 75 22.95 17.88 15.85
N ASN A 76 23.25 16.99 16.79
CA ASN A 76 24.11 15.83 16.55
C ASN A 76 23.57 14.91 15.45
N VAL A 77 22.25 14.70 15.41
CA VAL A 77 21.59 13.88 14.39
C VAL A 77 21.59 14.60 13.04
N PHE A 78 21.25 15.89 13.03
CA PHE A 78 21.24 16.69 11.81
C PHE A 78 22.62 16.70 11.15
N ASP A 79 23.68 16.83 11.95
CA ASP A 79 25.06 16.76 11.48
C ASP A 79 25.39 15.41 10.88
N THR A 80 24.99 14.33 11.55
CA THR A 80 25.14 12.97 11.05
C THR A 80 24.39 12.76 9.74
N ILE A 81 23.18 13.30 9.58
CA ILE A 81 22.43 13.25 8.30
C ILE A 81 23.28 13.88 7.19
N GLY A 82 23.86 15.05 7.42
CA GLY A 82 24.74 15.71 6.46
C GLY A 82 25.97 14.85 6.12
N GLN A 83 26.59 14.25 7.13
CA GLN A 83 27.73 13.34 6.92
C GLN A 83 27.34 12.12 6.06
N VAL A 84 26.20 11.49 6.35
CA VAL A 84 25.70 10.35 5.57
C VAL A 84 25.43 10.76 4.12
N LEU A 85 24.72 11.87 3.90
CA LEU A 85 24.46 12.41 2.56
C LEU A 85 25.77 12.69 1.81
N SER A 86 26.78 13.28 2.46
CA SER A 86 28.07 13.55 1.83
C SER A 86 28.81 12.29 1.40
N ARG A 87 28.71 11.22 2.19
CA ARG A 87 29.33 9.93 1.88
C ARG A 87 28.60 9.23 0.73
N GLN A 88 27.28 9.24 0.75
CA GLN A 88 26.46 8.57 -0.27
C GLN A 88 26.45 9.32 -1.61
N TRP A 89 26.57 10.65 -1.59
CA TRP A 89 26.76 11.50 -2.77
C TRP A 89 28.23 11.86 -3.03
N ALA A 90 29.20 11.08 -2.55
CA ALA A 90 30.62 11.42 -2.69
C ALA A 90 31.06 11.59 -4.16
N ARG A 91 30.49 10.80 -5.09
CA ARG A 91 30.77 10.92 -6.52
C ARG A 91 30.16 12.18 -7.13
N GLU A 92 28.94 12.50 -6.74
CA GLU A 92 28.28 13.76 -7.12
C GLU A 92 29.09 14.97 -6.67
N LEU A 93 29.52 14.96 -5.39
CA LEU A 93 30.34 16.01 -4.80
C LEU A 93 31.67 16.16 -5.53
N ALA A 94 32.37 15.05 -5.83
CA ALA A 94 33.62 15.09 -6.58
C ALA A 94 33.44 15.72 -7.97
N ASN A 95 32.35 15.39 -8.64
CA ASN A 95 31.99 15.92 -9.94
C ASN A 95 31.51 17.39 -9.89
N ALA A 96 30.94 17.82 -8.77
CA ALA A 96 30.47 19.19 -8.52
C ALA A 96 31.55 20.12 -7.94
N SER A 97 32.84 19.80 -8.10
CA SER A 97 33.96 20.57 -7.52
C SER A 97 33.88 20.70 -5.98
N GLY A 98 33.29 19.71 -5.32
CA GLY A 98 33.24 19.58 -3.88
C GLY A 98 32.04 20.23 -3.18
N THR A 99 31.05 20.76 -3.93
CA THR A 99 29.88 21.44 -3.34
C THR A 99 28.57 21.05 -4.04
N LEU A 100 27.54 20.72 -3.26
CA LEU A 100 26.16 20.53 -3.74
C LEU A 100 25.21 21.44 -2.97
N HIS A 101 24.22 21.98 -3.67
CA HIS A 101 23.15 22.79 -3.09
C HIS A 101 21.93 21.92 -2.86
N VAL A 102 21.45 21.88 -1.63
CA VAL A 102 20.39 20.96 -1.21
C VAL A 102 19.15 21.76 -0.85
N THR A 103 18.06 21.47 -1.55
CA THR A 103 16.73 21.93 -1.20
C THR A 103 16.07 20.92 -0.28
N THR A 104 15.46 21.40 0.80
CA THR A 104 14.59 20.62 1.67
C THR A 104 13.15 20.82 1.24
N CYS A 105 12.47 19.74 0.94
CA CYS A 105 11.04 19.68 0.67
C CYS A 105 10.34 18.95 1.80
N ALA A 106 9.06 19.22 1.97
CA ALA A 106 8.19 18.42 2.80
C ALA A 106 7.18 17.67 1.92
N MET A 107 6.90 16.43 2.28
CA MET A 107 5.68 15.76 1.86
C MET A 107 4.81 15.50 3.09
N GLY A 108 3.52 15.83 2.96
CA GLY A 108 2.54 15.72 4.03
C GLY A 108 2.66 16.83 5.07
N GLY A 109 2.43 16.50 6.34
CA GLY A 109 2.44 17.48 7.43
C GLY A 109 1.27 18.48 7.36
N THR A 110 0.21 18.15 6.63
CA THR A 110 -1.02 18.94 6.57
C THR A 110 -2.05 18.42 7.57
N ALA A 111 -3.04 19.23 7.94
CA ALA A 111 -4.13 18.76 8.83
C ALA A 111 -4.93 17.57 8.25
N ARG A 112 -4.82 17.31 6.95
CA ARG A 112 -5.44 16.18 6.26
C ARG A 112 -4.59 14.91 6.34
N GLU A 113 -3.27 15.04 6.42
CA GLU A 113 -2.31 13.95 6.33
C GLU A 113 -1.60 13.79 7.68
N GLY A 114 -1.91 12.70 8.40
CA GLY A 114 -1.35 12.43 9.73
C GLY A 114 0.12 11.97 9.74
N TRP A 115 0.82 12.12 8.63
CA TRP A 115 2.22 11.74 8.44
C TRP A 115 2.97 12.89 7.77
N ALA A 116 4.28 12.96 7.98
CA ALA A 116 5.15 13.94 7.36
C ALA A 116 6.54 13.33 7.18
N ASN A 117 7.21 13.71 6.11
CA ASN A 117 8.60 13.34 5.84
C ASN A 117 9.26 14.43 5.00
N LEU A 118 10.59 14.40 5.00
CA LEU A 118 11.39 15.43 4.35
C LEU A 118 12.18 14.83 3.20
N GLN A 119 12.29 15.60 2.13
CA GLN A 119 13.05 15.20 0.95
C GLN A 119 14.19 16.18 0.76
N PHE A 120 15.39 15.66 0.56
CA PHE A 120 16.56 16.46 0.22
C PHE A 120 16.85 16.28 -1.26
N ILE A 121 16.75 17.35 -2.04
CA ILE A 121 17.03 17.35 -3.47
C ILE A 121 18.35 18.08 -3.70
N ALA A 122 19.36 17.36 -4.18
CA ALA A 122 20.68 17.92 -4.42
C ALA A 122 20.81 18.42 -5.87
N GLY A 123 21.22 19.67 -6.02
CA GLY A 123 21.50 20.32 -7.30
C GLY A 123 23.00 20.50 -7.53
N TYR A 124 23.39 20.45 -8.80
CA TYR A 124 24.70 20.86 -9.26
C TYR A 124 24.78 22.39 -9.36
N ILE A 125 25.93 22.97 -9.03
CA ILE A 125 26.21 24.37 -9.39
C ILE A 125 26.20 24.47 -10.91
N ILE A 126 25.38 25.39 -11.45
CA ILE A 126 25.32 25.68 -12.87
C ILE A 126 26.22 26.90 -13.12
N HIS A 127 27.13 26.82 -14.09
CA HIS A 127 28.13 27.86 -14.38
C HIS A 127 27.60 29.30 -14.56
N THR A 128 26.29 29.47 -14.72
CA THR A 128 25.61 30.76 -14.90
C THR A 128 24.97 31.32 -13.63
N THR A 129 24.85 30.53 -12.56
CA THR A 129 24.17 30.91 -11.31
C THR A 129 24.89 30.24 -10.13
N TYR A 130 25.48 31.05 -9.26
CA TYR A 130 26.29 30.59 -8.13
C TYR A 130 25.50 29.80 -7.07
N ASP A 131 24.16 29.83 -7.11
CA ASP A 131 23.28 29.22 -6.11
C ASP A 131 22.08 28.51 -6.78
N TYR A 132 22.31 27.40 -7.49
CA TYR A 132 21.21 26.61 -8.06
C TYR A 132 20.66 25.62 -7.02
N PHE A 133 19.51 25.95 -6.45
CA PHE A 133 18.72 25.07 -5.58
C PHE A 133 17.58 24.45 -6.39
N PRO A 134 17.48 23.10 -6.48
CA PRO A 134 16.36 22.46 -7.14
C PRO A 134 15.01 22.84 -6.52
N GLU A 135 13.96 22.81 -7.31
CA GLU A 135 12.60 23.13 -6.87
C GLU A 135 11.90 21.89 -6.29
N CYS A 136 11.10 22.03 -5.23
CA CYS A 136 10.27 20.93 -4.72
C CYS A 136 9.11 20.61 -5.67
N LEU A 137 8.61 21.65 -6.35
CA LEU A 137 7.51 21.62 -7.32
C LEU A 137 8.01 22.20 -8.65
N PRO A 138 8.81 21.43 -9.42
CA PRO A 138 9.45 21.96 -10.62
C PRO A 138 8.43 22.28 -11.73
N PRO A 139 8.50 23.47 -12.36
CA PRO A 139 7.59 23.87 -13.45
C PRO A 139 7.93 23.21 -14.80
N SER A 140 9.10 22.60 -14.90
CA SER A 140 9.62 21.84 -16.04
C SER A 140 10.60 20.78 -15.54
N PRO A 141 10.99 19.76 -16.34
CA PRO A 141 12.01 18.80 -15.93
C PRO A 141 13.29 19.50 -15.44
N GLN A 142 13.80 19.09 -14.29
CA GLN A 142 15.00 19.66 -13.68
C GLN A 142 16.06 18.58 -13.44
N ASP A 143 17.32 18.92 -13.70
CA ASP A 143 18.44 18.01 -13.48
C ASP A 143 18.92 18.10 -12.02
N VAL A 144 19.06 16.94 -11.36
CA VAL A 144 19.50 16.80 -9.97
C VAL A 144 20.68 15.84 -9.87
N ALA A 145 21.50 16.02 -8.85
CA ALA A 145 22.60 15.13 -8.47
C ALA A 145 22.10 13.89 -7.70
N GLY A 146 21.03 14.07 -6.94
CA GLY A 146 20.45 13.02 -6.12
C GLY A 146 19.21 13.49 -5.39
N MET A 147 18.50 12.53 -4.82
CA MET A 147 17.32 12.77 -3.99
C MET A 147 17.37 11.84 -2.80
N ALA A 148 17.07 12.35 -1.61
CA ALA A 148 16.96 11.56 -0.40
C ALA A 148 15.62 11.80 0.27
N MET A 149 15.12 10.80 0.99
CA MET A 149 13.96 10.92 1.86
C MET A 149 14.39 10.58 3.29
N LEU A 150 14.04 11.47 4.22
CA LEU A 150 14.23 11.34 5.65
C LEU A 150 12.88 11.13 6.33
N GLU A 151 12.80 10.05 7.09
CA GLU A 151 11.62 9.64 7.85
C GLU A 151 12.02 9.31 9.29
N THR A 152 11.02 9.17 10.15
CA THR A 152 11.18 8.54 11.46
C THR A 152 10.55 7.16 11.42
N THR A 153 11.20 6.21 12.09
CA THR A 153 10.74 4.82 12.23
C THR A 153 11.09 4.31 13.62
N THR A 154 10.59 3.13 13.96
CA THR A 154 10.97 2.41 15.18
C THR A 154 11.79 1.17 14.82
N ARG A 155 12.89 0.95 15.53
CA ARG A 155 13.74 -0.25 15.42
C ARG A 155 14.03 -0.73 16.83
N ASP A 156 13.69 -1.99 17.11
CA ASP A 156 13.88 -2.59 18.44
C ASP A 156 13.30 -1.72 19.59
N ASP A 157 12.10 -1.19 19.37
CA ASP A 157 11.37 -0.27 20.27
C ASP A 157 11.99 1.14 20.45
N ASP A 158 13.10 1.44 19.79
CA ASP A 158 13.72 2.76 19.77
C ASP A 158 13.29 3.59 18.56
N GLY A 159 13.05 4.89 18.78
CA GLY A 159 12.79 5.85 17.71
C GLY A 159 14.08 6.23 16.99
N VAL A 160 14.13 6.00 15.68
CA VAL A 160 15.31 6.29 14.85
C VAL A 160 14.90 7.04 13.59
N TYR A 161 15.86 7.71 12.96
CA TYR A 161 15.68 8.34 11.66
C TYR A 161 16.07 7.35 10.57
N ALA A 162 15.21 7.17 9.57
CA ALA A 162 15.49 6.37 8.40
C ALA A 162 15.76 7.28 7.20
N LEU A 163 16.88 7.06 6.53
CA LEU A 163 17.29 7.80 5.34
C LEU A 163 17.41 6.84 4.17
N ILE A 164 16.74 7.15 3.07
CA ILE A 164 16.92 6.48 1.78
C ILE A 164 17.45 7.47 0.76
N VAL A 165 18.47 7.08 -0.01
CA VAL A 165 19.18 7.99 -0.91
C VAL A 165 19.32 7.38 -2.30
N TYR A 166 18.99 8.21 -3.29
CA TYR A 166 19.31 8.04 -4.70
C TYR A 166 20.50 8.92 -5.08
N ALA A 167 21.46 8.33 -5.78
CA ALA A 167 22.64 8.99 -6.35
C ALA A 167 22.71 8.72 -7.85
N ASP A 168 22.84 9.76 -8.67
CA ASP A 168 22.77 9.67 -10.12
C ASP A 168 24.00 9.00 -10.77
N LEU A 169 25.19 9.21 -10.22
CA LEU A 169 26.47 8.62 -10.65
C LEU A 169 26.77 7.26 -10.00
N ASP A 170 25.82 6.67 -9.27
CA ASP A 170 25.95 5.29 -8.79
C ASP A 170 25.51 4.31 -9.90
N PRO A 171 26.43 3.54 -10.52
CA PRO A 171 26.11 2.62 -11.61
C PRO A 171 25.26 1.42 -11.14
N TYR A 172 25.12 1.19 -9.84
CA TYR A 172 24.28 0.11 -9.30
C TYR A 172 22.83 0.54 -9.06
N MET A 173 22.55 1.85 -9.08
CA MET A 173 21.22 2.43 -8.92
C MET A 173 20.51 2.53 -10.27
N THR A 174 20.07 1.39 -10.78
CA THR A 174 19.42 1.29 -12.09
C THR A 174 17.93 0.99 -11.98
N PRO A 175 17.09 1.47 -12.92
CA PRO A 175 15.67 1.17 -12.93
C PRO A 175 15.42 -0.31 -13.19
N TYR A 176 14.52 -0.92 -12.42
CA TYR A 176 14.00 -2.27 -12.64
C TYR A 176 12.47 -2.26 -12.60
N THR A 177 11.88 -3.29 -13.21
CA THR A 177 10.42 -3.42 -13.27
C THR A 177 9.92 -4.18 -12.05
N HIS A 178 9.05 -3.56 -11.27
CA HIS A 178 8.39 -4.12 -10.10
C HIS A 178 6.93 -4.44 -10.42
N THR A 179 6.51 -5.67 -10.13
CA THR A 179 5.11 -6.09 -10.24
C THR A 179 4.47 -6.00 -8.87
N ASN A 180 3.51 -5.09 -8.72
CA ASN A 180 2.69 -4.98 -7.51
C ASN A 180 1.83 -6.24 -7.35
N SER A 181 1.41 -6.49 -6.12
CA SER A 181 0.51 -7.62 -5.78
C SER A 181 -0.85 -7.58 -6.50
N ASP A 182 -1.28 -6.43 -6.98
CA ASP A 182 -2.51 -6.27 -7.78
C ASP A 182 -2.31 -6.47 -9.29
N GLY A 183 -1.12 -6.90 -9.69
CA GLY A 183 -0.74 -7.14 -11.08
C GLY A 183 -0.37 -5.87 -11.85
N THR A 184 -0.50 -4.69 -11.25
CA THR A 184 0.02 -3.47 -11.86
C THR A 184 1.54 -3.47 -11.85
N VAL A 185 2.13 -2.76 -12.80
CA VAL A 185 3.59 -2.72 -12.97
C VAL A 185 4.07 -1.29 -12.83
N GLN A 186 5.11 -1.10 -12.03
CA GLN A 186 5.80 0.17 -11.84
C GLN A 186 7.30 -0.04 -11.98
N LYS A 187 8.06 1.04 -12.15
CA LYS A 187 9.52 0.98 -12.14
C LYS A 187 10.05 1.60 -10.86
N LEU A 188 11.03 0.90 -10.28
CA LEU A 188 11.73 1.32 -9.07
C LEU A 188 13.22 1.36 -9.37
N ILE A 189 13.99 2.11 -8.59
CA ILE A 189 15.45 2.10 -8.64
C ILE A 189 15.98 0.98 -7.74
N ALA A 190 16.87 0.14 -8.28
CA ALA A 190 17.52 -0.93 -7.54
C ALA A 190 18.56 -0.37 -6.57
N ASN A 191 18.78 -1.08 -5.47
CA ASN A 191 19.86 -0.81 -4.50
C ASN A 191 19.96 0.66 -4.01
N PRO A 192 18.85 1.32 -3.64
CA PRO A 192 18.96 2.62 -2.98
C PRO A 192 19.73 2.44 -1.67
N GLN A 193 20.57 3.42 -1.32
CA GLN A 193 21.30 3.38 -0.05
C GLN A 193 20.29 3.66 1.07
N ARG A 194 20.24 2.79 2.08
CA ARG A 194 19.34 2.92 3.22
C ARG A 194 20.12 2.95 4.51
N THR A 195 19.80 3.86 5.40
CA THR A 195 20.59 4.12 6.60
C THR A 195 19.69 4.50 7.75
N LEU A 196 19.96 3.92 8.93
CA LEU A 196 19.37 4.34 10.19
C LEU A 196 20.32 5.28 10.91
N ILE A 197 19.75 6.29 11.56
CA ILE A 197 20.47 7.21 12.42
C ILE A 197 19.74 7.22 13.77
N SER A 198 20.43 6.79 14.82
CA SER A 198 19.87 6.83 16.17
C SER A 198 19.75 8.26 16.69
N VAL A 199 19.01 8.47 17.78
CA VAL A 199 18.92 9.77 18.47
C VAL A 199 20.28 10.29 18.96
N ASP A 200 21.23 9.39 19.20
CA ASP A 200 22.60 9.72 19.59
C ASP A 200 23.50 10.05 18.38
N GLY A 201 22.98 9.87 17.15
CA GLY A 201 23.72 10.10 15.90
C GLY A 201 24.57 8.91 15.46
N ILE A 202 24.30 7.71 15.97
CA ILE A 202 24.96 6.46 15.53
C ILE A 202 24.34 6.04 14.20
N VAL A 203 25.20 5.63 13.26
CA VAL A 203 24.81 5.28 11.88
C VAL A 203 24.86 3.78 11.68
N GLU A 204 23.76 3.22 11.18
CA GLU A 204 23.65 1.79 10.87
C GLU A 204 23.04 1.59 9.47
N ASN A 205 23.34 0.45 8.84
CA ASN A 205 22.74 0.10 7.55
C ASN A 205 21.32 -0.44 7.76
N ASP A 206 20.36 -0.02 6.92
CA ASP A 206 18.99 -0.53 6.97
C ASP A 206 18.69 -1.50 5.82
N PRO A 207 18.85 -2.83 6.00
CA PRO A 207 18.56 -3.78 4.94
C PRO A 207 17.07 -3.92 4.66
N THR A 208 16.19 -3.62 5.64
CA THR A 208 14.74 -3.85 5.49
C THR A 208 14.08 -2.66 4.82
N GLY A 209 14.44 -1.43 5.22
CA GLY A 209 13.79 -0.20 4.76
C GLY A 209 12.31 -0.11 5.16
N GLU A 210 11.89 -0.87 6.18
CA GLU A 210 10.50 -0.95 6.60
C GLU A 210 10.14 0.20 7.54
N ASN A 211 9.01 0.84 7.32
CA ASN A 211 8.48 1.93 8.12
C ASN A 211 6.99 1.72 8.39
N TYR A 212 6.43 2.47 9.33
CA TYR A 212 5.01 2.47 9.68
C TYR A 212 4.46 1.08 10.01
N ILE A 213 5.23 0.32 10.82
CA ILE A 213 4.87 -1.06 11.19
C ILE A 213 3.70 -1.03 12.17
N ILE A 214 2.61 -1.70 11.82
CA ILE A 214 1.40 -1.82 12.62
C ILE A 214 1.04 -3.30 12.77
N TYR A 215 0.85 -3.72 14.01
CA TYR A 215 0.42 -5.07 14.35
C TYR A 215 -1.05 -5.09 14.74
N SER A 216 -1.84 -5.97 14.11
CA SER A 216 -3.24 -6.18 14.44
C SER A 216 -3.58 -7.66 14.57
N ARG A 217 -4.53 -7.99 15.45
CA ARG A 217 -4.87 -9.37 15.82
C ARG A 217 -6.38 -9.63 15.78
N PRO A 218 -7.06 -9.39 14.64
CA PRO A 218 -8.52 -9.49 14.54
C PRO A 218 -9.06 -10.92 14.76
N LEU A 219 -8.27 -11.95 14.43
CA LEU A 219 -8.61 -13.36 14.62
C LEU A 219 -7.74 -14.03 15.71
N GLY A 220 -7.10 -13.23 16.56
CA GLY A 220 -6.16 -13.69 17.58
C GLY A 220 -4.70 -13.84 17.10
N PRO A 221 -3.79 -14.27 17.99
CA PRO A 221 -2.34 -14.20 17.75
C PRO A 221 -1.82 -15.06 16.60
N ARG A 222 -2.51 -16.16 16.25
CA ARG A 222 -2.09 -17.08 15.16
C ARG A 222 -2.16 -16.44 13.78
N TYR A 223 -3.08 -15.49 13.59
CA TYR A 223 -3.33 -14.78 12.34
C TYR A 223 -2.99 -13.31 12.50
N LEU A 224 -1.75 -13.04 12.94
CA LEU A 224 -1.21 -11.69 13.08
C LEU A 224 -1.20 -11.01 11.70
N VAL A 225 -1.80 -9.83 11.64
CA VAL A 225 -1.72 -8.91 10.52
C VAL A 225 -0.57 -7.95 10.79
N THR A 226 0.41 -7.91 9.88
CA THR A 226 1.51 -6.95 9.92
C THR A 226 1.36 -6.00 8.75
N GLY A 227 0.89 -4.79 9.00
CA GLY A 227 0.89 -3.69 8.04
C GLY A 227 2.23 -2.94 8.11
N TYR A 228 2.82 -2.62 6.96
CA TYR A 228 4.04 -1.84 6.90
C TYR A 228 4.19 -1.19 5.52
N CYS A 229 5.00 -0.14 5.46
CA CYS A 229 5.46 0.46 4.22
C CYS A 229 6.96 0.22 4.07
N LYS A 230 7.44 0.07 2.85
CA LYS A 230 8.87 0.04 2.57
C LYS A 230 9.24 1.25 1.74
N SER A 231 10.20 2.04 2.22
CA SER A 231 10.64 3.24 1.51
C SER A 231 11.44 2.82 0.27
N GLU A 232 11.07 3.35 -0.88
CA GLU A 232 11.62 3.02 -2.19
C GLU A 232 11.88 4.31 -2.99
N ILE A 233 12.65 4.19 -4.06
CA ILE A 233 12.81 5.25 -5.06
C ILE A 233 12.11 4.80 -6.33
N GLU A 234 11.10 5.55 -6.75
CA GLU A 234 10.33 5.31 -7.96
C GLU A 234 11.01 5.93 -9.18
N GLU A 235 10.87 5.24 -10.31
CA GLU A 235 11.27 5.75 -11.62
C GLU A 235 10.02 5.97 -12.47
N LEU A 236 9.81 7.22 -12.89
CA LEU A 236 8.52 7.69 -13.38
C LEU A 236 8.29 7.44 -14.88
N SER A 237 9.21 6.84 -15.64
CA SER A 237 9.09 6.74 -17.11
C SER A 237 7.86 5.97 -17.60
N VAL A 238 7.39 4.95 -16.87
CA VAL A 238 6.21 4.17 -17.27
C VAL A 238 4.93 5.00 -17.10
N ILE A 239 4.92 5.87 -16.10
CA ILE A 239 3.76 6.63 -15.67
C ILE A 239 3.71 7.99 -16.38
N HIS A 240 4.85 8.50 -16.84
CA HIS A 240 5.00 9.77 -17.56
C HIS A 240 4.04 9.91 -18.76
N LYS A 241 3.63 8.81 -19.41
CA LYS A 241 2.69 8.85 -20.55
C LYS A 241 1.25 9.28 -20.19
N GLY A 242 0.89 9.29 -18.90
CA GLY A 242 -0.45 9.65 -18.43
C GLY A 242 -0.49 10.80 -17.41
N TRP A 243 0.66 11.39 -17.06
CA TRP A 243 0.74 12.44 -16.06
C TRP A 243 0.75 13.84 -16.69
N THR A 244 -0.19 14.68 -16.27
CA THR A 244 -0.22 16.11 -16.54
C THR A 244 0.54 16.88 -15.44
N VAL A 245 1.78 16.48 -15.14
CA VAL A 245 2.62 17.23 -14.20
C VAL A 245 3.50 18.23 -14.97
N PRO A 246 3.68 19.46 -14.46
CA PRO A 246 4.43 20.49 -15.16
C PRO A 246 5.92 20.16 -15.27
N GLY A 247 6.50 19.50 -14.26
CA GLY A 247 7.89 19.08 -14.23
C GLY A 247 8.17 17.95 -13.25
N TRP A 248 9.41 17.47 -13.25
CA TRP A 248 9.90 16.42 -12.34
C TRP A 248 11.42 16.55 -12.16
N SER A 249 11.94 15.93 -11.10
CA SER A 249 13.38 15.79 -10.88
C SER A 249 13.91 14.57 -11.63
N GLN A 250 15.03 14.73 -12.32
CA GLN A 250 15.72 13.63 -12.99
C GLN A 250 17.22 13.69 -12.76
N GLY A 251 17.86 12.53 -12.70
CA GLY A 251 19.32 12.46 -12.62
C GLY A 251 19.97 13.19 -13.81
N LYS A 252 20.94 14.07 -13.54
CA LYS A 252 21.61 14.88 -14.57
C LYS A 252 22.30 14.02 -15.65
N TYR A 253 22.90 12.90 -15.26
CA TYR A 253 23.70 12.01 -16.10
C TYR A 253 22.89 10.79 -16.54
N ALA A 254 22.23 10.10 -15.61
CA ALA A 254 21.47 8.89 -15.94
C ALA A 254 20.13 9.21 -16.62
N LYS A 255 19.63 10.45 -16.49
CA LYS A 255 18.34 10.93 -17.03
C LYS A 255 17.15 10.08 -16.58
N HIS A 256 17.25 9.47 -15.40
CA HIS A 256 16.15 8.76 -14.76
C HIS A 256 15.25 9.77 -14.06
N PRO A 257 13.95 9.89 -14.41
CA PRO A 257 13.00 10.68 -13.66
C PRO A 257 12.70 9.96 -12.34
N VAL A 258 13.15 10.56 -11.24
CA VAL A 258 13.12 9.91 -9.93
C VAL A 258 12.22 10.65 -8.96
N VAL A 259 11.56 9.88 -8.11
CA VAL A 259 10.86 10.41 -6.95
C VAL A 259 10.95 9.42 -5.81
N THR A 260 10.84 9.93 -4.59
CA THR A 260 10.83 9.10 -3.39
C THR A 260 9.41 8.60 -3.14
N GLY A 261 9.24 7.37 -2.64
CA GLY A 261 7.92 6.80 -2.40
C GLY A 261 7.92 5.57 -1.51
N TRP A 262 6.77 4.89 -1.45
CA TRP A 262 6.57 3.75 -0.55
C TRP A 262 5.87 2.58 -1.21
N ALA A 263 6.38 1.38 -0.96
CA ALA A 263 5.65 0.14 -1.16
C ALA A 263 4.89 -0.22 0.12
N CYS A 264 3.62 0.21 0.22
CA CYS A 264 2.78 -0.03 1.40
C CYS A 264 1.91 -1.28 1.22
N GLY A 265 1.74 -2.02 2.31
CA GLY A 265 1.00 -3.27 2.28
C GLY A 265 0.76 -3.89 3.64
N HIS A 266 0.31 -5.14 3.60
CA HIS A 266 0.21 -5.99 4.78
C HIS A 266 0.52 -7.44 4.41
N THR A 267 0.90 -8.21 5.43
CA THR A 267 1.01 -9.66 5.37
C THR A 267 0.24 -10.28 6.53
N VAL A 268 -0.34 -11.47 6.30
CA VAL A 268 -1.07 -12.22 7.32
C VAL A 268 -0.31 -13.51 7.65
N SER A 269 -0.01 -13.70 8.93
CA SER A 269 0.61 -14.93 9.43
C SER A 269 -0.34 -16.12 9.25
N ASN A 270 0.19 -17.27 8.81
CA ASN A 270 -0.58 -18.48 8.54
C ASN A 270 -1.75 -18.29 7.54
N ALA A 271 -1.60 -17.35 6.59
CA ALA A 271 -2.60 -17.08 5.55
C ALA A 271 -3.07 -18.35 4.81
N THR A 272 -2.16 -19.27 4.48
CA THR A 272 -2.48 -20.53 3.77
C THR A 272 -3.47 -21.40 4.54
N GLU A 273 -3.37 -21.46 5.87
CA GLU A 273 -4.32 -22.19 6.72
C GLU A 273 -5.71 -21.55 6.64
N LEU A 274 -5.77 -20.21 6.68
CA LEU A 274 -7.03 -19.47 6.61
C LEU A 274 -7.72 -19.68 5.25
N ILE A 275 -6.96 -19.64 4.16
CA ILE A 275 -7.47 -19.94 2.81
C ILE A 275 -7.99 -21.37 2.74
N ALA A 276 -7.24 -22.35 3.25
CA ALA A 276 -7.63 -23.76 3.24
C ALA A 276 -8.94 -23.98 4.01
N LEU A 277 -9.07 -23.40 5.21
CA LEU A 277 -10.30 -23.44 6.00
C LEU A 277 -11.46 -22.81 5.23
N GLN A 278 -11.27 -21.62 4.68
CA GLN A 278 -12.30 -20.93 3.90
C GLN A 278 -12.77 -21.75 2.69
N VAL A 279 -11.85 -22.39 1.96
CA VAL A 279 -12.19 -23.25 0.81
C VAL A 279 -12.96 -24.48 1.27
N VAL A 280 -12.49 -25.20 2.28
CA VAL A 280 -13.14 -26.41 2.79
C VAL A 280 -14.56 -26.10 3.26
N PHE A 281 -14.73 -25.09 4.12
CA PHE A 281 -16.05 -24.74 4.64
C PHE A 281 -16.97 -24.14 3.57
N SER A 282 -16.42 -23.45 2.56
CA SER A 282 -17.19 -23.01 1.40
C SER A 282 -17.74 -24.18 0.59
N LEU A 283 -16.90 -25.20 0.31
CA LEU A 283 -17.32 -26.41 -0.39
C LEU A 283 -18.34 -27.21 0.42
N CYS A 284 -18.12 -27.36 1.73
CA CYS A 284 -19.09 -28.01 2.62
C CYS A 284 -20.43 -27.27 2.64
N THR A 285 -20.42 -25.94 2.68
CA THR A 285 -21.62 -25.11 2.59
C THR A 285 -22.35 -25.37 1.27
N LEU A 286 -21.65 -25.36 0.15
CA LEU A 286 -22.22 -25.67 -1.17
C LEU A 286 -22.81 -27.09 -1.23
N CYS A 287 -22.14 -28.10 -0.68
CA CYS A 287 -22.63 -29.47 -0.62
C CYS A 287 -23.93 -29.58 0.20
N LEU A 288 -24.01 -28.89 1.35
CA LEU A 288 -25.23 -28.85 2.15
C LEU A 288 -26.37 -28.12 1.43
N PHE A 289 -26.07 -27.19 0.52
CA PHE A 289 -27.07 -26.50 -0.30
C PHE A 289 -27.42 -27.20 -1.61
N ALA A 290 -26.61 -28.15 -2.08
CA ALA A 290 -26.77 -28.76 -3.39
C ALA A 290 -28.18 -29.34 -3.62
N GLY A 291 -28.78 -29.95 -2.59
CA GLY A 291 -30.15 -30.47 -2.64
C GLY A 291 -31.22 -29.39 -2.86
N ASP A 292 -31.08 -28.22 -2.24
CA ASP A 292 -32.05 -27.12 -2.35
C ASP A 292 -31.89 -26.39 -3.70
N ILE A 293 -30.65 -26.24 -4.16
CA ILE A 293 -30.32 -25.70 -5.50
C ILE A 293 -30.89 -26.63 -6.57
N TYR A 294 -30.70 -27.95 -6.44
CA TYR A 294 -31.21 -28.95 -7.37
C TYR A 294 -32.74 -28.90 -7.47
N ILE A 295 -33.45 -28.80 -6.35
CA ILE A 295 -34.92 -28.70 -6.32
C ILE A 295 -35.40 -27.35 -6.90
N THR A 296 -34.65 -26.27 -6.69
CA THR A 296 -34.99 -24.93 -7.20
C THR A 296 -34.77 -24.83 -8.72
N LEU A 297 -33.73 -25.49 -9.24
CA LEU A 297 -33.42 -25.55 -10.67
C LEU A 297 -34.29 -26.58 -11.40
N GLN A 298 -34.47 -27.77 -10.83
CA GLN A 298 -35.40 -28.79 -11.30
C GLN A 298 -36.73 -28.70 -10.55
N GLY A 299 -37.49 -27.64 -10.81
CA GLY A 299 -38.91 -27.66 -10.44
C GLY A 299 -39.58 -28.86 -11.11
N LYS A 300 -40.04 -29.85 -10.33
CA LYS A 300 -40.81 -30.99 -10.84
C LYS A 300 -41.97 -30.45 -11.69
N THR A 301 -41.92 -30.68 -13.00
CA THR A 301 -43.09 -30.55 -13.86
C THR A 301 -44.21 -31.39 -13.23
N PRO A 302 -45.41 -30.81 -13.01
CA PRO A 302 -46.54 -31.59 -12.55
C PRO A 302 -46.78 -32.74 -13.53
N LYS A 303 -46.91 -33.94 -12.98
CA LYS A 303 -47.00 -35.20 -13.68
C LYS A 303 -48.40 -35.37 -14.31
N TYR A 304 -48.84 -34.43 -15.15
CA TYR A 304 -50.07 -34.52 -15.92
C TYR A 304 -49.94 -33.73 -17.23
N MET A 305 -49.30 -34.35 -18.23
CA MET A 305 -49.77 -34.20 -19.62
C MET A 305 -49.23 -35.37 -20.43
N HIS A 306 -50.14 -36.27 -20.81
CA HIS A 306 -49.94 -37.19 -21.91
C HIS A 306 -49.75 -36.34 -23.19
N GLY A 307 -48.61 -36.49 -23.86
CA GLY A 307 -48.46 -36.01 -25.23
C GLY A 307 -47.07 -35.48 -25.59
N SER A 308 -46.23 -36.40 -26.07
CA SER A 308 -45.32 -36.22 -27.21
C SER A 308 -44.14 -35.21 -27.17
N VAL A 309 -43.03 -35.73 -27.70
CA VAL A 309 -41.82 -35.09 -28.27
C VAL A 309 -40.70 -34.71 -27.31
N THR A 310 -39.65 -35.52 -27.44
CA THR A 310 -38.24 -35.36 -27.10
C THR A 310 -37.67 -33.98 -27.48
N THR A 311 -37.17 -33.24 -26.49
CA THR A 311 -36.13 -32.23 -26.72
C THR A 311 -35.12 -32.30 -25.57
N TRP A 312 -33.92 -32.79 -25.89
CA TRP A 312 -32.78 -32.78 -24.98
C TRP A 312 -32.19 -31.37 -24.88
N GLY A 313 -31.79 -30.95 -23.68
CA GLY A 313 -30.66 -30.04 -23.54
C GLY A 313 -30.93 -28.55 -23.37
N TRP A 314 -31.84 -28.15 -22.48
CA TRP A 314 -31.76 -26.83 -21.83
C TRP A 314 -31.97 -27.02 -20.33
N ILE A 315 -31.02 -26.55 -19.51
CA ILE A 315 -31.20 -26.40 -18.07
C ILE A 315 -32.35 -25.39 -17.89
N HIS A 316 -33.57 -25.90 -17.83
CA HIS A 316 -34.77 -25.10 -17.61
C HIS A 316 -34.72 -24.62 -16.17
N CYS A 317 -34.27 -23.38 -15.95
CA CYS A 317 -34.39 -22.70 -14.66
C CYS A 317 -35.87 -22.33 -14.40
N VAL A 318 -36.72 -23.34 -14.14
CA VAL A 318 -38.17 -23.17 -13.95
C VAL A 318 -38.48 -22.21 -12.80
N GLY A 319 -37.63 -22.16 -11.77
CA GLY A 319 -37.73 -21.21 -10.66
C GLY A 319 -37.44 -19.75 -11.05
N LEU A 320 -36.46 -19.50 -11.91
CA LEU A 320 -36.07 -18.14 -12.33
C LEU A 320 -37.07 -17.54 -13.33
N GLN A 321 -37.61 -18.38 -14.21
CA GLN A 321 -38.65 -18.01 -15.16
C GLN A 321 -39.96 -17.64 -14.45
N GLY A 322 -40.27 -18.29 -13.32
CA GLY A 322 -41.39 -17.94 -12.45
C GLY A 322 -41.31 -16.55 -11.83
N VAL A 323 -40.15 -16.22 -11.26
CA VAL A 323 -39.87 -14.92 -10.64
C VAL A 323 -39.93 -13.79 -11.68
N LEU A 324 -39.37 -14.01 -12.88
CA LEU A 324 -39.39 -13.02 -13.95
C LEU A 324 -40.77 -12.84 -14.61
N THR A 325 -41.70 -13.80 -14.45
CA THR A 325 -43.04 -13.74 -15.05
C THR A 325 -44.16 -13.43 -14.04
N ASN A 326 -43.84 -13.08 -12.79
CA ASN A 326 -44.81 -12.81 -11.72
C ASN A 326 -45.87 -13.92 -11.53
N LYS A 327 -45.52 -15.16 -11.89
CA LYS A 327 -46.39 -16.32 -11.66
C LYS A 327 -46.01 -16.94 -10.33
N PRO A 328 -46.98 -17.42 -9.52
CA PRO A 328 -46.72 -18.10 -8.26
C PRO A 328 -46.13 -19.48 -8.55
N VAL A 329 -44.85 -19.51 -8.88
CA VAL A 329 -44.05 -20.72 -8.76
C VAL A 329 -43.90 -20.95 -7.28
N LEU A 330 -44.02 -22.21 -6.82
CA LEU A 330 -43.72 -22.57 -5.43
C LEU A 330 -42.33 -22.00 -5.10
N THR A 331 -42.32 -20.82 -4.50
CA THR A 331 -41.20 -20.30 -3.74
C THR A 331 -41.09 -21.24 -2.57
N TYR A 332 -40.45 -22.38 -2.77
CA TYR A 332 -39.78 -23.06 -1.69
C TYR A 332 -38.80 -22.03 -1.15
N GLN A 333 -39.27 -21.31 -0.14
CA GLN A 333 -38.44 -20.37 0.59
C GLN A 333 -37.28 -21.21 1.09
N VAL A 334 -36.06 -20.81 0.76
CA VAL A 334 -34.85 -21.40 1.34
C VAL A 334 -34.97 -21.43 2.89
N LEU A 335 -35.72 -20.49 3.48
CA LEU A 335 -36.18 -20.48 4.87
C LEU A 335 -37.08 -21.68 5.27
N ALA A 336 -38.08 -22.06 4.47
CA ALA A 336 -38.89 -23.25 4.72
C ALA A 336 -38.09 -24.56 4.57
N GLY A 337 -37.02 -24.54 3.76
CA GLY A 337 -36.03 -25.62 3.68
C GLY A 337 -35.18 -25.73 4.95
N LEU A 338 -34.80 -24.59 5.54
CA LEU A 338 -34.10 -24.53 6.84
C LEU A 338 -34.98 -24.99 8.00
N GLU A 339 -36.27 -24.62 8.02
CA GLU A 339 -37.24 -25.10 9.03
C GLU A 339 -37.52 -26.61 8.94
N ARG A 340 -37.48 -27.20 7.74
CA ARG A 340 -37.69 -28.65 7.53
C ARG A 340 -36.44 -29.50 7.77
N ARG A 341 -35.25 -28.91 7.71
CA ARG A 341 -34.00 -29.61 8.04
C ARG A 341 -33.95 -29.81 9.55
N LYS A 342 -33.63 -31.02 10.01
CA LYS A 342 -33.39 -31.29 11.44
C LYS A 342 -32.50 -30.18 11.98
N VAL A 343 -32.85 -29.60 13.14
CA VAL A 343 -32.15 -28.45 13.76
C VAL A 343 -30.63 -28.56 13.65
N CYS A 344 -30.08 -29.76 13.88
CA CYS A 344 -28.65 -30.03 13.74
C CYS A 344 -28.05 -29.69 12.36
N LEU A 345 -28.73 -30.03 11.25
CA LEU A 345 -28.25 -29.74 9.90
C LEU A 345 -28.36 -28.25 9.55
N ALA A 346 -29.37 -27.56 10.09
CA ALA A 346 -29.51 -26.10 9.97
C ALA A 346 -28.42 -25.38 10.79
N CYS A 347 -28.19 -25.77 12.04
CA CYS A 347 -27.12 -25.23 12.89
C CYS A 347 -25.74 -25.45 12.25
N LEU A 348 -25.50 -26.63 11.68
CA LEU A 348 -24.22 -26.99 11.04
C LEU A 348 -23.98 -26.16 9.76
N LEU A 349 -25.04 -25.88 9.00
CA LEU A 349 -24.97 -24.99 7.85
C LEU A 349 -24.66 -23.54 8.26
N VAL A 350 -25.33 -23.02 9.30
CA VAL A 350 -25.06 -21.68 9.82
C VAL A 350 -23.63 -21.59 10.37
N ALA A 351 -23.16 -22.62 11.08
CA ALA A 351 -21.79 -22.70 11.58
C ALA A 351 -20.75 -22.67 10.45
N PHE A 352 -20.98 -23.35 9.34
CA PHE A 352 -20.04 -23.32 8.21
C PHE A 352 -20.01 -21.95 7.55
N ILE A 353 -21.15 -21.28 7.38
CA ILE A 353 -21.19 -19.90 6.87
C ILE A 353 -20.44 -18.96 7.81
N LEU A 354 -20.60 -19.13 9.13
CA LEU A 354 -19.89 -18.35 10.14
C LEU A 354 -18.39 -18.49 10.02
N ILE A 355 -17.89 -19.73 9.90
CA ILE A 355 -16.46 -19.98 9.77
C ILE A 355 -15.92 -19.42 8.45
N THR A 356 -16.67 -19.56 7.35
CA THR A 356 -16.29 -18.98 6.05
C THR A 356 -16.24 -17.45 6.08
N THR A 357 -17.12 -16.81 6.87
CA THR A 357 -17.24 -15.34 6.93
C THR A 357 -16.42 -14.70 8.06
N MET A 358 -15.93 -15.48 9.02
CA MET A 358 -15.08 -15.03 10.13
C MET A 358 -13.89 -14.17 9.66
N PRO A 359 -13.17 -14.50 8.57
CA PRO A 359 -12.08 -13.66 8.08
C PRO A 359 -12.51 -12.27 7.60
N GLY A 360 -13.82 -12.00 7.48
CA GLY A 360 -14.35 -10.65 7.27
C GLY A 360 -13.90 -9.64 8.33
N LEU A 361 -13.64 -10.08 9.57
CA LEU A 361 -13.01 -9.24 10.61
C LEU A 361 -11.63 -8.75 10.19
N LEU A 362 -10.81 -9.66 9.68
CA LEU A 362 -9.46 -9.38 9.20
C LEU A 362 -9.50 -8.51 7.94
N TYR A 363 -10.37 -8.85 6.99
CA TYR A 363 -10.50 -8.10 5.74
C TYR A 363 -10.92 -6.66 5.99
N LEU A 364 -11.84 -6.43 6.92
CA LEU A 364 -12.26 -5.08 7.28
C LEU A 364 -11.11 -4.26 7.87
N ASP A 365 -10.30 -4.87 8.73
CA ASP A 365 -9.15 -4.20 9.34
C ASP A 365 -8.11 -3.79 8.29
N VAL A 366 -7.69 -4.75 7.46
CA VAL A 366 -6.72 -4.55 6.39
C VAL A 366 -7.23 -3.55 5.32
N SER A 367 -8.50 -3.61 4.96
CA SER A 367 -9.05 -2.80 3.86
C SER A 367 -8.94 -1.29 4.10
N ARG A 368 -8.79 -0.86 5.37
CA ARG A 368 -8.58 0.55 5.74
C ARG A 368 -7.29 1.12 5.17
N ILE A 369 -6.24 0.29 5.09
CA ILE A 369 -4.94 0.66 4.51
C ILE A 369 -5.13 1.08 3.05
N TYR A 370 -6.04 0.42 2.35
CA TYR A 370 -6.25 0.59 0.92
C TYR A 370 -7.35 1.56 0.57
N PHE A 371 -8.07 2.15 1.53
CA PHE A 371 -9.28 2.93 1.23
C PHE A 371 -9.08 4.00 0.14
N SER A 372 -7.92 4.66 0.13
CA SER A 372 -7.56 5.72 -0.81
C SER A 372 -6.87 5.24 -2.10
N THR A 373 -6.69 3.93 -2.30
CA THR A 373 -6.03 3.37 -3.49
C THR A 373 -7.02 3.05 -4.62
N GLN A 374 -6.50 2.79 -5.82
CA GLN A 374 -7.29 2.32 -6.94
C GLN A 374 -7.93 0.96 -6.59
N ASN A 375 -9.27 0.86 -6.70
CA ASN A 375 -10.11 -0.24 -6.21
C ASN A 375 -10.24 -0.38 -4.67
N GLY A 376 -9.52 0.42 -3.90
CA GLY A 376 -9.55 0.45 -2.43
C GLY A 376 -10.94 0.54 -1.82
N PHE A 377 -11.74 1.50 -2.28
CA PHE A 377 -13.13 1.67 -1.85
C PHE A 377 -13.99 0.43 -2.10
N ARG A 378 -13.77 -0.27 -3.23
CA ARG A 378 -14.51 -1.51 -3.55
C ARG A 378 -14.14 -2.62 -2.59
N ILE A 379 -12.85 -2.79 -2.31
CA ILE A 379 -12.34 -3.78 -1.35
C ILE A 379 -12.92 -3.50 0.04
N TRP A 380 -12.95 -2.24 0.45
CA TRP A 380 -13.55 -1.82 1.73
C TRP A 380 -15.04 -2.16 1.81
N CYS A 381 -15.84 -1.82 0.79
CA CYS A 381 -17.26 -2.16 0.76
C CYS A 381 -17.51 -3.68 0.81
N LEU A 382 -16.73 -4.46 0.05
CA LEU A 382 -16.82 -5.93 0.04
C LEU A 382 -16.41 -6.53 1.40
N SER A 383 -15.42 -5.95 2.07
CA SER A 383 -15.01 -6.35 3.42
C SER A 383 -16.09 -6.04 4.45
N CYS A 384 -16.74 -4.87 4.37
CA CYS A 384 -17.91 -4.52 5.19
C CYS A 384 -19.07 -5.50 4.98
N LEU A 385 -19.34 -5.92 3.74
CA LEU A 385 -20.38 -6.91 3.43
C LEU A 385 -20.06 -8.28 4.06
N MET A 386 -18.81 -8.74 3.99
CA MET A 386 -18.38 -9.98 4.66
C MET A 386 -18.52 -9.91 6.17
N PHE A 387 -18.08 -8.80 6.77
CA PHE A 387 -18.22 -8.57 8.21
C PHE A 387 -19.69 -8.50 8.65
N GLY A 388 -20.54 -7.80 7.90
CA GLY A 388 -21.98 -7.75 8.17
C GLY A 388 -22.64 -9.12 8.06
N THR A 389 -22.20 -9.94 7.11
CA THR A 389 -22.67 -11.33 6.95
C THR A 389 -22.26 -12.17 8.16
N PHE A 390 -21.00 -12.08 8.59
CA PHE A 390 -20.52 -12.76 9.80
C PHE A 390 -21.36 -12.39 11.03
N HIS A 391 -21.64 -11.10 11.24
CA HIS A 391 -22.44 -10.64 12.37
C HIS A 391 -23.89 -11.13 12.30
N ALA A 392 -24.53 -11.05 11.12
CA ALA A 392 -25.91 -11.48 10.93
C ALA A 392 -26.10 -12.98 11.17
N PHE A 393 -25.24 -13.83 10.60
CA PHE A 393 -25.30 -15.29 10.82
C PHE A 393 -24.84 -15.68 12.23
N GLY A 394 -23.96 -14.88 12.85
CA GLY A 394 -23.58 -15.06 14.25
C GLY A 394 -24.76 -14.87 15.17
N PHE A 395 -25.54 -13.80 14.97
CA PHE A 395 -26.77 -13.57 15.71
C PHE A 395 -27.78 -14.71 15.53
N ILE A 396 -27.98 -15.19 14.29
CA ILE A 396 -28.88 -16.32 13.99
C ILE A 396 -28.41 -17.62 14.66
N PHE A 397 -27.11 -17.83 14.83
CA PHE A 397 -26.59 -19.04 15.49
C PHE A 397 -26.84 -19.07 17.00
N PHE A 398 -26.91 -17.91 17.64
CA PHE A 398 -27.16 -17.80 19.08
C PHE A 398 -28.64 -17.76 19.45
N LEU A 399 -29.51 -17.41 18.50
CA LEU A 399 -30.97 -17.55 18.61
C LEU A 399 -31.38 -19.01 18.45
#